data_AF-A0A2U2MTT2-F1
#
_entry.id   AF-A0A2U2MTT2-F1
#
_cell.length_a   1.000
_cell.length_b   1.000
_cell.length_c   1.000
_cell.angle_alpha   90.00
_cell.angle_beta   90.00
_cell.angle_gamma   90.00
#
_symmetry.space_group_name_H-M   'P 1'
#
loop_
_entity.id
_entity.type
_entity.pdbx_description
1 polymer ?
#
loop_
_entity_poly.entity_id
_entity_poly.type
_entity_poly.pdbx_seq_one_letter_code
_entity_poly.pdbx_strand_id
1 'polypeptide(L)'
;MNNENKGDGSKRVFSRADIDRLDIELSQLREGGALGGSYRERIRLLSRGCYAELMNAGIGTRCVTLIIEIMRHQFVAHSYFNLIFDYERSDDSASQILDLVNDFYLDKIDSGRNGASKSFDVMLLTKASCDDDLVPYLTTSIGNWLQNRLNATPLGRLRQRVSKRLERSPERFVQVEELGGETWGLRDGSRVRFEGDLQTLASVTLRYPIKRYYPKEGAKRDPQIGARSQLENMLEGVFKAADACLTLNQLVSLTLTDALIC
;
A
#
# COMPACT_ATOMS: atom_id res chain seq x y z
N MET A 1 -25.84 30.97 -36.74
CA MET A 1 -24.62 30.67 -35.96
C MET A 1 -25.05 29.74 -34.84
N ASN A 2 -24.90 28.43 -35.04
CA ASN A 2 -25.31 27.42 -34.06
C ASN A 2 -24.19 27.24 -33.05
N ASN A 3 -24.50 27.47 -31.78
CA ASN A 3 -23.68 27.06 -30.65
C ASN A 3 -23.74 25.54 -30.57
N GLU A 4 -22.64 24.87 -30.91
CA GLU A 4 -22.47 23.45 -30.67
C GLU A 4 -22.36 23.19 -29.16
N ASN A 5 -23.25 22.32 -28.70
CA ASN A 5 -23.23 21.67 -27.40
C ASN A 5 -21.83 21.16 -27.07
N LYS A 6 -21.17 21.78 -26.10
CA LYS A 6 -20.10 21.12 -25.35
C LYS A 6 -20.76 20.04 -24.50
N GLY A 7 -20.65 18.80 -24.97
CA GLY A 7 -21.07 17.62 -24.25
C GLY A 7 -20.44 17.62 -22.86
N ASP A 8 -21.31 17.63 -21.85
CA ASP A 8 -20.98 17.35 -20.47
C ASP A 8 -20.35 15.95 -20.41
N GLY A 9 -19.04 15.90 -20.25
CA GLY A 9 -18.27 14.68 -20.05
C GLY A 9 -18.63 14.09 -18.70
N SER A 10 -19.77 13.39 -18.65
CA SER A 10 -20.31 12.76 -17.47
C SER A 10 -19.22 11.88 -16.83
N LYS A 11 -18.82 12.31 -15.64
CA LYS A 11 -17.79 11.71 -14.79
C LYS A 11 -18.27 10.30 -14.42
N ARG A 12 -17.68 9.25 -15.01
CA ARG A 12 -17.92 7.88 -14.53
C ARG A 12 -17.20 7.68 -13.20
N VAL A 13 -17.89 8.01 -12.12
CA VAL A 13 -17.73 7.33 -10.83
C VAL A 13 -18.67 6.12 -10.91
N PHE A 14 -18.18 4.92 -10.60
CA PHE A 14 -19.04 3.75 -10.58
C PHE A 14 -20.15 4.00 -9.55
N SER A 15 -21.41 3.99 -10.01
CA SER A 15 -22.56 4.14 -9.11
C SER A 15 -22.64 2.93 -8.17
N ARG A 16 -23.38 3.04 -7.06
CA ARG A 16 -23.60 1.87 -6.19
C ARG A 16 -24.24 0.70 -6.95
N ALA A 17 -25.06 0.98 -7.97
CA ALA A 17 -25.63 -0.06 -8.84
C ALA A 17 -24.59 -0.72 -9.76
N ASP A 18 -23.61 0.04 -10.28
CA ASP A 18 -22.47 -0.54 -11.02
C ASP A 18 -21.62 -1.41 -10.09
N ILE A 19 -21.48 -0.99 -8.83
CA ILE A 19 -20.75 -1.68 -7.78
C ILE A 19 -21.44 -3.00 -7.39
N ASP A 20 -22.75 -2.99 -7.14
CA ASP A 20 -23.50 -4.20 -6.79
C ASP A 20 -23.51 -5.21 -7.96
N ARG A 21 -23.54 -4.70 -9.20
CA ARG A 21 -23.40 -5.54 -10.41
C ARG A 21 -22.00 -6.16 -10.51
N LEU A 22 -20.95 -5.40 -10.25
CA LEU A 22 -19.57 -5.90 -10.22
C LEU A 22 -19.38 -6.97 -9.16
N ASP A 23 -20.01 -6.82 -7.99
CA ASP A 23 -19.91 -7.80 -6.91
C ASP A 23 -20.66 -9.11 -7.23
N ILE A 24 -21.80 -9.02 -7.92
CA ILE A 24 -22.51 -10.18 -8.47
C ILE A 24 -21.66 -10.89 -9.55
N GLU A 25 -21.08 -10.15 -10.50
CA GLU A 25 -20.24 -10.72 -11.55
C GLU A 25 -18.95 -11.35 -10.98
N LEU A 26 -18.34 -10.73 -9.96
CA LEU A 26 -17.23 -11.28 -9.18
C LEU A 26 -17.60 -12.58 -8.47
N SER A 27 -18.80 -12.63 -7.87
CA SER A 27 -19.32 -13.82 -7.19
C SER A 27 -19.58 -14.95 -8.18
N GLN A 28 -20.12 -14.66 -9.37
CA GLN A 28 -20.31 -15.64 -10.44
C GLN A 28 -18.98 -16.18 -11.00
N LEU A 29 -17.95 -15.33 -11.14
CA LEU A 29 -16.60 -15.76 -11.54
C LEU A 29 -15.93 -16.64 -10.47
N ARG A 30 -16.27 -16.45 -9.18
CA ARG A 30 -15.83 -17.32 -8.08
C ARG A 30 -16.55 -18.66 -8.10
N GLU A 31 -17.87 -18.66 -8.24
CA GLU A 31 -18.70 -19.87 -8.27
C GLU A 31 -18.46 -20.74 -9.51
N GLY A 32 -18.16 -20.12 -10.66
CA GLY A 32 -17.80 -20.81 -11.90
C GLY A 32 -16.39 -21.42 -11.91
N GLY A 33 -15.64 -21.38 -10.80
CA GLY A 33 -14.30 -21.95 -10.67
C GLY A 33 -13.17 -21.18 -11.37
N ALA A 34 -13.48 -20.09 -12.09
CA ALA A 34 -12.50 -19.29 -12.83
C ALA A 34 -11.52 -18.52 -11.91
N LEU A 35 -11.90 -18.29 -10.64
CA LEU A 35 -11.07 -17.63 -9.64
C LEU A 35 -10.51 -18.60 -8.57
N GLY A 36 -10.60 -19.92 -8.77
CA GLY A 36 -10.03 -20.93 -7.86
C GLY A 36 -8.53 -21.16 -8.03
N GLY A 37 -7.89 -20.60 -9.07
CA GLY A 37 -6.48 -20.78 -9.40
C GLY A 37 -5.53 -19.85 -8.64
N SER A 38 -4.22 -20.00 -8.87
CA SER A 38 -3.18 -19.12 -8.29
C SER A 38 -3.39 -17.64 -8.70
N TYR A 39 -2.85 -16.67 -7.93
CA TYR A 39 -2.94 -15.23 -8.29
C TYR A 39 -2.52 -14.96 -9.75
N ARG A 40 -1.41 -15.59 -10.19
CA ARG A 40 -0.91 -15.46 -11.57
C ARG A 40 -1.93 -15.93 -12.61
N GLU A 41 -2.65 -17.00 -12.30
CA GLU A 41 -3.65 -17.59 -13.18
C GLU A 41 -4.91 -16.72 -13.24
N ARG A 42 -5.36 -16.21 -12.09
CA ARG A 42 -6.50 -15.26 -12.03
C ARG A 42 -6.20 -13.98 -12.79
N ILE A 43 -5.04 -13.37 -12.60
CA ILE A 43 -4.62 -12.18 -13.34
C ILE A 43 -4.56 -12.44 -14.84
N ARG A 44 -4.04 -13.59 -15.28
CA ARG A 44 -4.01 -13.97 -16.69
C ARG A 44 -5.41 -14.11 -17.31
N LEU A 45 -6.36 -14.69 -16.57
CA LEU A 45 -7.74 -14.86 -17.04
C LEU A 45 -8.48 -13.52 -17.09
N LEU A 46 -8.28 -12.67 -16.08
CA LEU A 46 -8.88 -11.35 -15.97
C LEU A 46 -8.31 -10.37 -16.99
N SER A 47 -7.01 -10.46 -17.31
CA SER A 47 -6.38 -9.54 -18.27
C SER A 47 -6.81 -9.77 -19.70
N ARG A 48 -7.17 -11.00 -20.09
CA ARG A 48 -7.42 -11.38 -21.49
C ARG A 48 -8.52 -10.55 -22.16
N GLY A 49 -8.20 -9.62 -23.04
CA GLY A 49 -9.16 -8.76 -23.75
C GLY A 49 -9.50 -7.46 -23.02
N CYS A 50 -8.86 -7.17 -21.87
CA CYS A 50 -9.00 -5.89 -21.18
C CYS A 50 -8.47 -4.73 -22.03
N TYR A 51 -7.36 -4.91 -22.73
CA TYR A 51 -6.82 -3.91 -23.64
C TYR A 51 -7.80 -3.61 -24.78
N ALA A 52 -8.44 -4.64 -25.34
CA ALA A 52 -9.45 -4.46 -26.37
C ALA A 52 -10.71 -3.74 -25.84
N GLU A 53 -11.13 -4.01 -24.60
CA GLU A 53 -12.20 -3.25 -23.95
C GLU A 53 -11.82 -1.77 -23.78
N LEU A 54 -10.61 -1.49 -23.28
CA LEU A 54 -10.08 -0.13 -23.15
C LEU A 54 -10.10 0.63 -24.49
N MET A 55 -9.69 -0.03 -25.58
CA MET A 55 -9.64 0.56 -26.92
C MET A 55 -11.02 0.87 -27.50
N ASN A 56 -12.03 0.02 -27.24
CA ASN A 56 -13.33 0.11 -27.91
C ASN A 56 -14.40 0.84 -27.09
N ALA A 57 -14.36 0.73 -25.76
CA ALA A 57 -15.42 1.17 -24.87
C ALA A 57 -14.93 1.97 -23.64
N GLY A 58 -13.61 2.18 -23.51
CA GLY A 58 -12.99 2.72 -22.30
C GLY A 58 -12.87 1.67 -21.20
N ILE A 59 -12.72 2.07 -19.94
CA ILE A 59 -12.62 1.12 -18.82
C ILE A 59 -13.91 0.29 -18.72
N GLY A 60 -13.78 -1.00 -19.06
CA GLY A 60 -14.81 -2.01 -18.92
C GLY A 60 -14.74 -2.75 -17.57
N THR A 61 -15.78 -3.54 -17.30
CA THR A 61 -15.91 -4.37 -16.09
C THR A 61 -14.68 -5.25 -15.83
N ARG A 62 -14.08 -5.82 -16.87
CA ARG A 62 -12.92 -6.72 -16.70
C ARG A 62 -11.68 -5.98 -16.23
N CYS A 63 -11.49 -4.74 -16.70
CA CYS A 63 -10.42 -3.87 -16.21
C CYS A 63 -10.60 -3.51 -14.73
N VAL A 64 -11.83 -3.20 -14.31
CA VAL A 64 -12.15 -2.93 -12.90
C VAL A 64 -11.89 -4.16 -12.04
N THR A 65 -12.33 -5.33 -12.52
CA THR A 65 -12.12 -6.62 -11.84
C THR A 65 -10.63 -6.94 -11.69
N LEU A 66 -9.84 -6.69 -12.74
CA LEU A 66 -8.39 -6.83 -12.71
C LEU A 66 -7.76 -5.91 -11.67
N ILE A 67 -8.21 -4.65 -11.57
CA ILE A 67 -7.73 -3.68 -10.59
C ILE A 67 -8.08 -4.10 -9.16
N ILE A 68 -9.29 -4.58 -8.90
CA ILE A 68 -9.71 -5.13 -7.61
C ILE A 68 -8.80 -6.29 -7.19
N GLU A 69 -8.50 -7.21 -8.11
CA GLU A 69 -7.66 -8.36 -7.82
C GLU A 69 -6.19 -7.96 -7.56
N ILE A 70 -5.67 -6.99 -8.32
CA ILE A 70 -4.35 -6.41 -8.05
C ILE A 70 -4.33 -5.75 -6.68
N MET A 71 -5.34 -4.94 -6.32
CA MET A 71 -5.43 -4.31 -5.01
C MET A 71 -5.47 -5.36 -3.89
N ARG A 72 -6.34 -6.37 -3.99
CA ARG A 72 -6.38 -7.49 -3.02
C ARG A 72 -5.01 -8.12 -2.82
N HIS A 73 -4.31 -8.41 -3.90
CA HIS A 73 -2.96 -8.97 -3.82
C HIS A 73 -1.98 -8.02 -3.15
N GLN A 74 -2.05 -6.70 -3.42
CA GLN A 74 -1.22 -5.71 -2.73
C GLN A 74 -1.48 -5.72 -1.22
N PHE A 75 -2.74 -5.80 -0.78
CA PHE A 75 -3.09 -5.87 0.64
C PHE A 75 -2.59 -7.15 1.32
N VAL A 76 -2.71 -8.30 0.64
CA VAL A 76 -2.19 -9.59 1.15
C VAL A 76 -0.65 -9.59 1.20
N ALA A 77 0.00 -9.08 0.16
CA ALA A 77 1.46 -9.03 0.07
C ALA A 77 2.08 -8.00 1.04
N HIS A 78 1.33 -6.96 1.39
CA HIS A 78 1.80 -5.83 2.19
C HIS A 78 0.84 -5.57 3.36
N SER A 79 1.00 -6.36 4.42
CA SER A 79 0.13 -6.33 5.61
C SER A 79 0.04 -4.97 6.33
N TYR A 80 0.92 -4.01 6.03
CA TYR A 80 0.81 -2.65 6.55
C TYR A 80 -0.30 -1.82 5.92
N PHE A 81 -0.77 -2.18 4.72
CA PHE A 81 -1.97 -1.53 4.17
C PHE A 81 -3.19 -1.82 5.06
N ASN A 82 -3.24 -3.00 5.70
CA ASN A 82 -4.32 -3.34 6.63
C ASN A 82 -4.35 -2.43 7.86
N LEU A 83 -3.19 -1.93 8.31
CA LEU A 83 -3.08 -1.02 9.46
C LEU A 83 -3.57 0.40 9.18
N ILE A 84 -3.69 0.81 7.92
CA ILE A 84 -4.06 2.17 7.53
C ILE A 84 -5.47 2.25 6.99
N PHE A 85 -5.90 1.21 6.28
CA PHE A 85 -7.20 1.19 5.64
C PHE A 85 -8.22 0.36 6.43
N ASP A 86 -7.90 -0.08 7.67
CA ASP A 86 -8.76 -0.89 8.55
C ASP A 86 -9.35 -2.14 7.85
N TYR A 87 -8.56 -2.73 6.95
CA TYR A 87 -9.01 -3.72 5.97
C TYR A 87 -9.45 -5.09 6.55
N GLU A 88 -9.09 -5.38 7.82
CA GLU A 88 -9.37 -6.68 8.45
C GLU A 88 -10.44 -6.64 9.56
N ARG A 89 -11.16 -5.51 9.74
CA ARG A 89 -12.07 -5.35 10.88
C ARG A 89 -13.57 -5.34 10.58
N SER A 90 -13.99 -5.53 9.33
CA SER A 90 -15.42 -5.68 9.01
C SER A 90 -15.69 -6.87 8.09
N ASP A 91 -16.88 -7.44 8.19
CA ASP A 91 -17.44 -8.44 7.27
C ASP A 91 -17.63 -7.90 5.83
N ASP A 92 -17.12 -6.69 5.52
CA ASP A 92 -17.36 -5.93 4.30
C ASP A 92 -16.05 -5.56 3.55
N SER A 93 -15.04 -6.44 3.61
CA SER A 93 -13.75 -6.28 2.92
C SER A 93 -13.88 -6.03 1.41
N ALA A 94 -14.97 -6.49 0.79
CA ALA A 94 -15.28 -6.23 -0.61
C ALA A 94 -15.65 -4.75 -0.85
N SER A 95 -16.55 -4.17 -0.05
CA SER A 95 -16.95 -2.75 -0.20
C SER A 95 -15.77 -1.81 0.05
N GLN A 96 -14.88 -2.12 1.00
CA GLN A 96 -13.69 -1.30 1.27
C GLN A 96 -12.69 -1.28 0.11
N ILE A 97 -12.44 -2.41 -0.55
CA ILE A 97 -11.59 -2.43 -1.76
C ILE A 97 -12.24 -1.63 -2.88
N LEU A 98 -13.56 -1.73 -3.03
CA LEU A 98 -14.28 -0.98 -4.05
C LEU A 98 -14.19 0.54 -3.81
N ASP A 99 -14.29 0.98 -2.56
CA ASP A 99 -14.05 2.38 -2.20
C ASP A 99 -12.63 2.82 -2.54
N LEU A 100 -11.63 1.98 -2.27
CA LEU A 100 -10.23 2.24 -2.66
C LEU A 100 -10.02 2.28 -4.17
N VAL A 101 -10.71 1.43 -4.93
CA VAL A 101 -10.69 1.45 -6.40
C VAL A 101 -11.28 2.76 -6.92
N ASN A 102 -12.40 3.21 -6.35
CA ASN A 102 -13.00 4.50 -6.71
C ASN A 102 -12.06 5.67 -6.37
N ASP A 103 -11.46 5.66 -5.18
CA ASP A 103 -10.48 6.66 -4.75
C ASP A 103 -9.26 6.70 -5.66
N PHE A 104 -8.79 5.53 -6.13
CA PHE A 104 -7.71 5.44 -7.11
C PHE A 104 -8.10 6.07 -8.44
N TYR A 105 -9.31 5.78 -8.96
CA TYR A 105 -9.81 6.39 -10.18
C TYR A 105 -9.94 7.91 -10.06
N LEU A 106 -10.53 8.39 -8.96
CA LEU A 106 -10.69 9.82 -8.70
C LEU A 106 -9.34 10.54 -8.67
N ASP A 107 -8.33 9.99 -7.99
CA ASP A 107 -6.98 10.55 -7.93
C ASP A 107 -6.32 10.64 -9.32
N LYS A 108 -6.45 9.59 -10.13
CA LYS A 108 -5.88 9.55 -11.49
C LYS A 108 -6.59 10.49 -12.47
N ILE A 109 -7.89 10.71 -12.28
CA ILE A 109 -8.66 11.68 -13.06
C ILE A 109 -8.32 13.12 -12.62
N ASP A 110 -8.24 13.39 -11.32
CA ASP A 110 -8.03 14.73 -10.77
C ASP A 110 -6.58 15.23 -10.98
N SER A 111 -5.60 14.32 -11.02
CA SER A 111 -4.23 14.60 -11.47
C SER A 111 -4.15 15.23 -12.87
N GLY A 112 -5.19 15.06 -13.70
CA GLY A 112 -5.33 15.71 -15.01
C GLY A 112 -5.85 17.14 -14.98
N ARG A 113 -6.50 17.58 -13.89
CA ARG A 113 -7.15 18.90 -13.81
C ARG A 113 -6.19 20.07 -13.59
N ASN A 114 -5.00 19.81 -13.06
CA ASN A 114 -3.96 20.84 -12.90
C ASN A 114 -3.22 21.18 -14.23
N GLY A 115 -3.82 20.84 -15.37
CA GLY A 115 -3.39 21.31 -16.70
C GLY A 115 -2.36 20.45 -17.43
N ALA A 116 -1.96 19.29 -16.90
CA ALA A 116 -0.84 18.51 -17.47
C ALA A 116 -1.08 16.99 -17.65
N SER A 117 -2.15 16.39 -17.10
CA SER A 117 -2.33 14.92 -17.20
C SER A 117 -3.55 14.51 -18.04
N LYS A 118 -3.34 13.52 -18.90
CA LYS A 118 -4.37 12.87 -19.73
C LYS A 118 -5.33 12.08 -18.82
N SER A 119 -6.56 11.81 -19.27
CA SER A 119 -7.49 10.95 -18.51
C SER A 119 -6.85 9.58 -18.21
N PHE A 120 -7.26 8.92 -17.14
CA PHE A 120 -6.65 7.66 -16.71
C PHE A 120 -6.67 6.60 -17.82
N ASP A 121 -7.77 6.49 -18.57
CA ASP A 121 -7.93 5.62 -19.74
C ASP A 121 -6.88 5.94 -20.81
N VAL A 122 -6.67 7.22 -21.11
CA VAL A 122 -5.66 7.65 -22.07
C VAL A 122 -4.25 7.39 -21.55
N MET A 123 -4.00 7.54 -20.24
CA MET A 123 -2.72 7.14 -19.65
C MET A 123 -2.48 5.64 -19.81
N LEU A 124 -3.47 4.79 -19.52
CA LEU A 124 -3.39 3.35 -19.73
C LEU A 124 -3.09 3.01 -21.19
N LEU A 125 -3.84 3.61 -22.12
CA LEU A 125 -3.65 3.42 -23.56
C LEU A 125 -2.29 3.90 -24.08
N THR A 126 -1.68 4.91 -23.45
CA THR A 126 -0.34 5.37 -23.82
C THR A 126 0.80 4.55 -23.23
N LYS A 127 0.52 3.77 -22.17
CA LYS A 127 1.54 3.05 -21.39
C LYS A 127 1.49 1.55 -21.56
N ALA A 128 0.41 1.02 -22.13
CA ALA A 128 0.26 -0.38 -22.48
C ALA A 128 -0.14 -0.51 -23.96
N SER A 129 0.40 -1.53 -24.63
CA SER A 129 0.06 -1.85 -26.03
C SER A 129 -0.72 -3.16 -26.17
N CYS A 130 -0.78 -3.95 -25.10
CA CYS A 130 -1.51 -5.21 -25.00
C CYS A 130 -1.83 -5.54 -23.53
N ASP A 131 -2.52 -6.65 -23.30
CA ASP A 131 -2.85 -7.14 -21.94
C ASP A 131 -1.58 -7.45 -21.12
N ASP A 132 -0.51 -7.92 -21.76
CA ASP A 132 0.75 -8.28 -21.10
C ASP A 132 1.49 -7.05 -20.55
N ASP A 133 1.35 -5.88 -21.19
CA ASP A 133 1.89 -4.60 -20.69
C ASP A 133 0.98 -3.96 -19.64
N LEU A 134 -0.34 -4.16 -19.77
CA LEU A 134 -1.35 -3.54 -18.95
C LEU A 134 -1.25 -3.98 -17.49
N VAL A 135 -1.04 -5.27 -17.25
CA VAL A 135 -0.97 -5.85 -15.90
C VAL A 135 0.23 -5.32 -15.10
N PRO A 136 1.49 -5.37 -15.60
CA PRO A 136 2.63 -4.78 -14.91
C PRO A 136 2.46 -3.28 -14.65
N TYR A 137 1.91 -2.55 -15.62
CA TYR A 137 1.67 -1.11 -15.47
C TYR A 137 0.66 -0.82 -14.35
N LEU A 138 -0.49 -1.50 -14.36
CA LEU A 138 -1.52 -1.35 -13.32
C LEU A 138 -0.97 -1.74 -11.95
N THR A 139 -0.26 -2.86 -11.86
CA THR A 139 0.38 -3.34 -10.62
C THR A 139 1.31 -2.29 -10.04
N THR A 140 2.19 -1.73 -10.87
CA THR A 140 3.14 -0.69 -10.47
C THR A 140 2.42 0.61 -10.08
N SER A 141 1.41 1.02 -10.86
CA SER A 141 0.66 2.25 -10.63
C SER A 141 -0.15 2.22 -9.34
N ILE A 142 -0.83 1.10 -9.07
CA ILE A 142 -1.61 0.86 -7.85
C ILE A 142 -0.66 0.77 -6.64
N GLY A 143 0.42 0.00 -6.73
CA GLY A 143 1.41 -0.10 -5.65
C GLY A 143 1.99 1.27 -5.27
N ASN A 144 2.40 2.06 -6.27
CA ASN A 144 2.89 3.42 -6.03
C ASN A 144 1.82 4.34 -5.43
N TRP A 145 0.57 4.24 -5.87
CA TRP A 145 -0.53 5.04 -5.34
C TRP A 145 -0.82 4.71 -3.87
N LEU A 146 -0.92 3.42 -3.54
CA LEU A 146 -1.09 2.95 -2.16
C LEU A 146 0.07 3.41 -1.28
N GLN A 147 1.31 3.28 -1.77
CA GLN A 147 2.50 3.74 -1.05
C GLN A 147 2.48 5.25 -0.81
N ASN A 148 2.05 6.05 -1.78
CA ASN A 148 1.92 7.50 -1.63
C ASN A 148 0.88 7.87 -0.58
N ARG A 149 -0.28 7.20 -0.57
CA ARG A 149 -1.30 7.40 0.47
C ARG A 149 -0.78 7.02 1.85
N LEU A 150 -0.12 5.87 1.97
CA LEU A 150 0.59 5.47 3.19
C LEU A 150 1.56 6.56 3.65
N ASN A 151 2.41 7.07 2.76
CA ASN A 151 3.40 8.09 3.07
C ASN A 151 2.78 9.44 3.51
N ALA A 152 1.55 9.73 3.09
CA ALA A 152 0.81 10.92 3.52
C ALA A 152 0.28 10.80 4.97
N THR A 153 0.25 9.60 5.56
CA THR A 153 -0.16 9.38 6.95
C THR A 153 1.01 9.58 7.93
N PRO A 154 0.74 9.95 9.20
CA PRO A 154 1.76 9.98 10.25
C PRO A 154 2.48 8.62 10.42
N LEU A 155 1.75 7.52 10.26
CA LEU A 155 2.28 6.17 10.35
C LEU A 155 3.27 5.86 9.22
N GLY A 156 2.93 6.19 7.97
CA GLY A 156 3.85 6.02 6.85
C GLY A 156 5.09 6.90 6.95
N ARG A 157 4.94 8.14 7.44
CA ARG A 157 6.11 9.01 7.74
C ARG A 157 6.97 8.44 8.86
N LEU A 158 6.39 7.80 9.88
CA LEU A 158 7.13 7.06 10.89
C LEU A 158 7.87 5.86 10.29
N ARG A 159 7.19 5.02 9.51
CA ARG A 159 7.78 3.86 8.81
C ARG A 159 8.98 4.25 7.95
N GLN A 160 8.86 5.30 7.14
CA GLN A 160 9.99 5.81 6.35
C GLN A 160 11.15 6.30 7.21
N ARG A 161 10.86 6.97 8.33
CA ARG A 161 11.91 7.44 9.24
C ARG A 161 12.64 6.27 9.89
N VAL A 162 11.93 5.21 10.29
CA VAL A 162 12.55 3.98 10.83
C VAL A 162 13.41 3.31 9.76
N SER A 163 12.88 3.08 8.54
CA SER A 163 13.64 2.49 7.42
C SER A 163 14.93 3.26 7.14
N LYS A 164 14.82 4.59 6.93
CA LYS A 164 15.98 5.45 6.67
C LYS A 164 17.01 5.44 7.81
N ARG A 165 16.59 5.21 9.05
CA ARG A 165 17.49 5.13 10.21
C ARG A 165 18.24 3.81 10.23
N LEU A 166 17.58 2.71 9.89
CA LEU A 166 18.22 1.41 9.70
C LEU A 166 19.24 1.46 8.54
N GLU A 167 18.84 2.00 7.39
CA GLU A 167 19.70 2.16 6.20
C GLU A 167 20.94 3.04 6.45
N ARG A 168 20.84 4.04 7.34
CA ARG A 168 21.95 4.94 7.68
C ARG A 168 22.97 4.32 8.62
N SER A 169 22.65 3.20 9.25
CA SER A 169 23.54 2.46 10.14
C SER A 169 23.78 1.05 9.60
N PRO A 170 24.31 0.90 8.38
CA PRO A 170 24.57 -0.41 7.80
C PRO A 170 25.59 -1.18 8.65
N GLU A 171 26.49 -0.53 9.37
CA GLU A 171 27.44 -1.16 10.29
C GLU A 171 26.75 -1.94 11.43
N ARG A 172 25.50 -1.59 11.78
CA ARG A 172 24.72 -2.24 12.85
C ARG A 172 23.59 -3.12 12.31
N PHE A 173 22.91 -2.65 11.28
CA PHE A 173 21.68 -3.26 10.76
C PHE A 173 21.85 -3.76 9.34
N VAL A 174 21.11 -4.81 9.02
CA VAL A 174 21.05 -5.36 7.68
C VAL A 174 19.62 -5.78 7.36
N GLN A 175 19.22 -5.56 6.12
CA GLN A 175 17.98 -6.08 5.58
C GLN A 175 18.20 -7.54 5.18
N VAL A 176 17.31 -8.42 5.63
CA VAL A 176 17.43 -9.86 5.42
C VAL A 176 16.40 -10.27 4.36
N GLU A 177 16.82 -10.15 3.10
CA GLU A 177 15.94 -10.37 1.93
C GLU A 177 15.35 -11.78 1.88
N GLU A 178 16.09 -12.79 2.36
CA GLU A 178 15.64 -14.19 2.41
C GLU A 178 14.41 -14.39 3.31
N LEU A 179 14.23 -13.51 4.30
CA LEU A 179 13.07 -13.48 5.19
C LEU A 179 11.98 -12.51 4.70
N GLY A 180 12.08 -12.05 3.45
CA GLY A 180 11.19 -11.05 2.85
C GLY A 180 11.76 -9.64 2.95
N GLY A 181 11.64 -8.87 1.86
CA GLY A 181 12.24 -7.55 1.65
C GLY A 181 11.81 -6.42 2.60
N GLU A 182 11.21 -6.71 3.74
CA GLU A 182 10.92 -5.74 4.82
C GLU A 182 11.42 -6.22 6.18
N THR A 183 12.16 -7.32 6.22
CA THR A 183 12.71 -7.90 7.44
C THR A 183 14.11 -7.36 7.67
N TRP A 184 14.36 -6.92 8.89
CA TRP A 184 15.64 -6.33 9.34
C TRP A 184 16.19 -7.12 10.51
N GLY A 185 17.51 -7.11 10.67
CA GLY A 185 18.20 -7.71 11.81
C GLY A 185 19.52 -7.02 12.10
N LEU A 186 20.23 -7.51 13.12
CA LEU A 186 21.60 -7.07 13.42
C LEU A 186 22.58 -7.70 12.44
N ARG A 187 23.60 -6.95 12.03
CA ARG A 187 24.63 -7.42 11.10
C ARG A 187 25.29 -8.73 11.56
N ASP A 188 25.58 -8.87 12.85
CA ASP A 188 26.21 -10.07 13.41
C ASP A 188 25.24 -10.89 14.29
N GLY A 189 23.93 -10.72 14.10
CA GLY A 189 22.89 -11.40 14.89
C GLY A 189 22.21 -12.56 14.16
N SER A 190 21.26 -13.19 14.86
CA SER A 190 20.39 -14.26 14.34
C SER A 190 19.67 -13.86 13.04
N ARG A 191 19.54 -14.82 12.13
CA ARG A 191 18.86 -14.71 10.83
C ARG A 191 17.54 -15.47 10.81
N VAL A 192 16.89 -15.59 11.95
CA VAL A 192 15.58 -16.22 12.10
C VAL A 192 14.52 -15.13 12.26
N ARG A 193 13.32 -15.34 11.73
CA ARG A 193 12.21 -14.41 11.92
C ARG A 193 11.73 -14.48 13.38
N PHE A 194 11.42 -13.33 13.96
CA PHE A 194 10.82 -13.26 15.29
C PHE A 194 9.38 -13.77 15.26
N GLU A 195 9.11 -14.78 16.09
CA GLU A 195 7.78 -15.39 16.25
C GLU A 195 7.19 -15.19 17.66
N GLY A 196 7.87 -14.42 18.52
CA GLY A 196 7.42 -14.16 19.89
C GLY A 196 6.38 -13.04 19.99
N ASP A 197 6.01 -12.71 21.23
CA ASP A 197 5.08 -11.62 21.54
C ASP A 197 5.76 -10.25 21.51
N LEU A 198 5.20 -9.33 20.70
CA LEU A 198 5.68 -7.95 20.60
C LEU A 198 5.55 -7.17 21.90
N GLN A 199 4.60 -7.51 22.80
CA GLN A 199 4.49 -6.82 24.08
C GLN A 199 5.73 -7.04 24.97
N THR A 200 6.37 -8.21 24.84
CA THR A 200 7.62 -8.49 25.55
C THR A 200 8.72 -7.54 25.07
N LEU A 201 8.82 -7.31 23.76
CA LEU A 201 9.79 -6.37 23.18
C LEU A 201 9.43 -4.91 23.47
N ALA A 202 8.15 -4.56 23.62
CA ALA A 202 7.73 -3.23 24.03
C ALA A 202 8.25 -2.86 25.43
N SER A 203 8.36 -3.83 26.35
CA SER A 203 9.00 -3.56 27.65
C SER A 203 10.50 -3.23 27.54
N VAL A 204 11.17 -3.71 26.48
CA VAL A 204 12.59 -3.44 26.22
C VAL A 204 12.78 -2.01 25.75
N THR A 205 11.86 -1.45 24.96
CA THR A 205 11.96 -0.06 24.45
C THR A 205 12.02 0.94 25.60
N LEU A 206 11.31 0.67 26.70
CA LEU A 206 11.31 1.50 27.91
C LEU A 206 12.71 1.68 28.55
N ARG A 207 13.66 0.79 28.27
CA ARG A 207 15.05 0.90 28.74
C ARG A 207 15.89 1.87 27.91
N TYR A 208 15.37 2.34 26.79
CA TYR A 208 16.04 3.20 25.82
C TYR A 208 15.25 4.49 25.60
N PRO A 209 15.20 5.39 26.59
CA PRO A 209 14.37 6.58 26.52
C PRO A 209 14.74 7.45 25.30
N ILE A 210 13.77 7.66 24.42
CA ILE A 210 13.90 8.48 23.22
C ILE A 210 13.48 9.92 23.54
N LYS A 211 14.35 10.88 23.21
CA LYS A 211 14.01 12.30 23.32
C LYS A 211 12.87 12.65 22.36
N ARG A 212 11.78 13.19 22.91
CA ARG A 212 10.64 13.65 22.13
C ARG A 212 10.87 15.07 21.61
N TYR A 213 10.53 15.28 20.35
CA TYR A 213 10.48 16.58 19.73
C TYR A 213 9.02 16.85 19.38
N TYR A 214 8.42 17.85 20.01
CA TYR A 214 7.07 18.26 19.67
C TYR A 214 7.11 19.19 18.45
N PRO A 215 6.16 19.07 17.51
CA PRO A 215 6.04 20.02 16.43
C PRO A 215 5.79 21.41 17.03
N LYS A 216 6.58 22.40 16.63
CA LYS A 216 6.28 23.81 16.94
C LYS A 216 5.05 24.23 16.12
N GLU A 217 4.21 25.11 16.67
CA GLU A 217 3.10 25.67 15.89
C GLU A 217 3.60 26.26 14.57
N GLY A 218 2.94 25.92 13.46
CA GLY A 218 3.34 26.33 12.11
C GLY A 218 4.57 25.64 11.53
N ALA A 219 5.15 24.63 12.20
CA ALA A 219 6.28 23.89 11.66
C ALA A 219 5.86 23.06 10.43
N LYS A 220 6.53 23.30 9.30
CA LYS A 220 6.36 22.52 8.06
C LYS A 220 7.10 21.18 8.06
N ARG A 221 7.99 20.95 9.03
CA ARG A 221 8.82 19.74 9.13
C ARG A 221 8.24 18.81 10.18
N ASP A 222 8.21 17.52 9.87
CA ASP A 222 7.85 16.51 10.86
C ASP A 222 8.80 16.55 12.06
N PRO A 223 8.29 16.29 13.28
CA PRO A 223 9.12 16.19 14.46
C PRO A 223 10.18 15.08 14.30
N GLN A 224 11.36 15.31 14.86
CA GLN A 224 12.42 14.31 14.85
C GLN A 224 12.08 13.16 15.82
N ILE A 225 12.37 11.92 15.43
CA ILE A 225 12.30 10.76 16.33
C ILE A 225 13.67 10.60 16.97
N GLY A 226 13.78 10.97 18.25
CA GLY A 226 14.99 10.84 19.03
C GLY A 226 16.14 11.76 18.61
N ALA A 227 17.05 11.97 19.55
CA ALA A 227 18.36 12.54 19.24
C ALA A 227 19.15 11.58 18.33
N ARG A 228 20.34 12.00 17.90
CA ARG A 228 21.25 11.16 17.12
C ARG A 228 21.51 9.84 17.87
N SER A 229 21.46 8.72 17.16
CA SER A 229 21.72 7.37 17.68
C SER A 229 20.74 6.81 18.73
N GLN A 230 19.80 7.59 19.26
CA GLN A 230 18.87 7.09 20.29
C GLN A 230 17.93 6.02 19.76
N LEU A 231 17.32 6.26 18.60
CA LEU A 231 16.44 5.28 17.96
C LEU A 231 17.22 4.03 17.58
N GLU A 232 18.42 4.21 17.03
CA GLU A 232 19.30 3.12 16.64
C GLU A 232 19.72 2.27 17.86
N ASN A 233 19.97 2.89 19.02
CA ASN A 233 20.26 2.17 20.27
C ASN A 233 19.04 1.38 20.78
N MET A 234 17.84 1.98 20.71
CA MET A 234 16.61 1.27 21.04
C MET A 234 16.39 0.07 20.13
N LEU A 235 16.51 0.26 18.80
CA LEU A 235 16.33 -0.80 17.82
C LEU A 235 17.37 -1.92 17.99
N GLU A 236 18.64 -1.58 18.24
CA GLU A 236 19.65 -2.59 18.56
C GLU A 236 19.31 -3.37 19.84
N GLY A 237 18.87 -2.69 20.90
CA GLY A 237 18.42 -3.34 22.13
C GLY A 237 17.25 -4.29 21.92
N VAL A 238 16.28 -3.87 21.11
CA VAL A 238 15.14 -4.70 20.69
C VAL A 238 15.60 -5.94 19.94
N PHE A 239 16.48 -5.79 18.93
CA PHE A 239 16.99 -6.96 18.20
C PHE A 239 17.79 -7.91 19.09
N LYS A 240 18.61 -7.40 20.01
CA LYS A 240 19.35 -8.22 20.97
C LYS A 240 18.43 -8.99 21.91
N ALA A 241 17.33 -8.37 22.35
CA ALA A 241 16.35 -9.03 23.21
C ALA A 241 15.48 -10.04 22.45
N ALA A 242 15.18 -9.76 21.18
CA ALA A 242 14.43 -10.67 20.31
C ALA A 242 15.25 -11.89 19.89
N ASP A 243 16.58 -11.75 19.82
CA ASP A 243 17.52 -12.69 19.19
C ASP A 243 17.03 -13.20 17.82
N ALA A 244 16.48 -12.27 17.05
CA ALA A 244 15.79 -12.55 15.80
C ALA A 244 15.67 -11.31 14.93
N CYS A 245 15.30 -11.52 13.68
CA CYS A 245 14.96 -10.49 12.72
C CYS A 245 13.49 -10.08 12.87
N LEU A 246 13.22 -8.79 12.74
CA LEU A 246 11.90 -8.19 12.87
C LEU A 246 11.51 -7.50 11.56
N THR A 247 10.23 -7.59 11.21
CA THR A 247 9.66 -6.82 10.10
C THR A 247 9.63 -5.33 10.44
N LEU A 248 9.73 -4.49 9.42
CA LEU A 248 9.63 -3.03 9.60
C LEU A 248 8.34 -2.61 10.31
N ASN A 249 7.23 -3.33 10.09
CA ASN A 249 5.97 -3.08 10.79
C ASN A 249 6.06 -3.34 12.29
N GLN A 250 6.68 -4.45 12.70
CA GLN A 250 6.92 -4.75 14.12
C GLN A 250 7.78 -3.64 14.76
N LEU A 251 8.82 -3.18 14.07
CA LEU A 251 9.67 -2.08 14.56
C LEU A 251 8.90 -0.74 14.69
N VAL A 252 8.03 -0.44 13.72
CA VAL A 252 7.16 0.75 13.77
C VAL A 252 6.20 0.66 14.94
N SER A 253 5.54 -0.48 15.16
CA SER A 253 4.65 -0.70 16.30
C SER A 253 5.37 -0.51 17.63
N LEU A 254 6.58 -1.05 17.78
CA LEU A 254 7.40 -0.87 18.99
C LEU A 254 7.80 0.60 19.21
N THR A 255 8.05 1.33 18.13
CA THR A 255 8.35 2.78 18.20
C THR A 255 7.13 3.60 18.58
N LEU A 256 5.91 3.15 18.24
CA LEU A 256 4.66 3.79 18.64
C LEU A 256 4.31 3.56 20.12
N THR A 257 4.59 2.37 20.65
CA THR A 257 4.30 2.06 22.06
C THR A 257 5.04 3.02 23.00
N ASP A 258 6.30 3.36 22.68
CA ASP A 258 7.08 4.38 23.38
C ASP A 258 6.53 5.81 23.16
N ALA A 259 5.88 6.07 22.02
CA ALA A 259 5.26 7.37 21.72
C ALA A 259 3.90 7.56 22.40
N LEU A 260 3.19 6.49 22.76
CA LEU A 260 1.83 6.50 23.31
C LEU A 260 1.75 6.35 24.84
N ILE A 261 2.81 5.88 25.52
CA ILE A 261 2.77 5.59 26.98
C ILE A 261 3.06 6.80 27.89
N CYS A 262 3.22 8.03 27.37
CA CYS A 262 3.28 9.24 28.21
C CYS A 262 2.56 10.42 27.58
#